data_AF-A0A3M2AFL0-F1
#
_entry.id   AF-A0A3M2AFL0-F1
#
_cell.length_a   1.000
_cell.length_b   1.000
_cell.length_c   1.000
_cell.angle_alpha   90.00
_cell.angle_beta   90.00
_cell.angle_gamma   90.00
#
_symmetry.space_group_name_H-M   'P 1'
#
loop_
_entity.id
_entity.type
_entity.pdbx_description
1 polymer ?
#
loop_
_entity_poly.entity_id
_entity_poly.type
_entity_poly.pdbx_seq_one_letter_code
_entity_poly.pdbx_strand_id
1 'polypeptide(L)'
;MDWNVVATVQEGRFARALDLLGGWGRVEKTGYYNVLVLAADEPRRVLEELTAMGRDAPGLVACLARVVPADTAFDFGSAEEFRDRSREAVLRWVDALEGRTFHVRMHRRGHKKRLSSQEEEQRLDAVLLEALAARGRPGRVTFDDPDFIVAVETVGGRAGLSLWGREERRAYPLLGLD
;
A
#
# COMPACT_ATOMS: atom_id res chain seq x y z
N MET A 1 -0.42 -14.05 -9.32
CA MET A 1 -0.37 -14.36 -7.87
C MET A 1 -1.39 -13.45 -7.21
N ASP A 2 -2.35 -14.01 -6.48
CA ASP A 2 -3.50 -13.28 -5.94
C ASP A 2 -3.19 -12.70 -4.55
N TRP A 3 -2.18 -11.83 -4.47
CA TRP A 3 -1.76 -11.26 -3.19
C TRP A 3 -2.61 -10.05 -2.78
N ASN A 4 -2.65 -9.77 -1.48
CA ASN A 4 -3.25 -8.57 -0.90
C ASN A 4 -2.41 -7.95 0.23
N VAL A 5 -1.20 -8.45 0.46
CA VAL A 5 -0.19 -7.83 1.33
C VAL A 5 1.17 -7.85 0.64
N VAL A 6 1.89 -6.73 0.68
CA VAL A 6 3.29 -6.62 0.24
C VAL A 6 4.18 -6.39 1.44
N ALA A 7 5.24 -7.19 1.56
CA ALA A 7 6.23 -7.05 2.63
C ALA A 7 7.63 -6.83 2.05
N THR A 8 8.32 -5.80 2.55
CA THR A 8 9.76 -5.60 2.35
C THR A 8 10.52 -6.18 3.53
N VAL A 9 11.49 -7.03 3.24
CA VAL A 9 12.27 -7.79 4.22
C VAL A 9 13.65 -7.13 4.40
N GLN A 10 14.21 -7.23 5.60
CA GLN A 10 15.60 -6.85 5.83
C GLN A 10 16.55 -7.83 5.13
N GLU A 11 17.71 -7.34 4.68
CA GLU A 11 18.67 -8.17 3.95
C GLU A 11 19.09 -9.41 4.76
N GLY A 12 19.11 -10.58 4.11
CA GLY A 12 19.46 -11.86 4.74
C GLY A 12 18.40 -12.46 5.67
N ARG A 13 17.20 -11.85 5.80
CA ARG A 13 16.17 -12.29 6.76
C ARG A 13 14.96 -13.01 6.16
N PHE A 14 15.04 -13.43 4.89
CA PHE A 14 13.93 -14.10 4.18
C PHE A 14 13.36 -15.32 4.90
N ALA A 15 14.20 -16.23 5.42
CA ALA A 15 13.72 -17.45 6.07
C ALA A 15 12.85 -17.10 7.30
N ARG A 16 13.30 -16.14 8.10
CA ARG A 16 12.55 -15.66 9.27
C ARG A 16 11.27 -14.93 8.87
N ALA A 17 11.30 -14.12 7.81
CA ALA A 17 10.11 -13.42 7.34
C ALA A 17 9.06 -14.37 6.74
N LEU A 18 9.49 -15.43 6.04
CA LEU A 18 8.58 -16.46 5.53
C LEU A 18 7.90 -17.24 6.66
N ASP A 19 8.69 -17.68 7.64
CA ASP A 19 8.20 -18.36 8.84
C ASP A 19 7.20 -17.50 9.61
N LEU A 20 7.55 -16.22 9.84
CA LEU A 20 6.67 -15.26 10.51
C LEU A 20 5.38 -15.04 9.72
N LEU A 21 5.47 -14.59 8.46
CA LEU A 21 4.31 -14.20 7.66
C LEU A 21 3.41 -15.39 7.29
N GLY A 22 3.94 -16.62 7.31
CA GLY A 22 3.19 -17.84 7.04
C GLY A 22 2.04 -18.09 8.02
N GLY A 23 2.07 -17.46 9.20
CA GLY A 23 0.97 -17.53 10.17
C GLY A 23 -0.35 -16.93 9.69
N TRP A 24 -0.32 -16.03 8.71
CA TRP A 24 -1.51 -15.33 8.19
C TRP A 24 -1.97 -15.79 6.81
N GLY A 25 -1.24 -16.70 6.17
CA GLY A 25 -1.63 -17.23 4.87
C GLY A 25 -0.45 -17.61 3.99
N ARG A 26 -0.73 -17.69 2.68
CA ARG A 26 0.25 -18.14 1.70
C ARG A 26 1.23 -17.02 1.36
N VAL A 27 2.49 -17.22 1.72
CA VAL A 27 3.59 -16.28 1.43
C VAL A 27 4.41 -16.77 0.25
N GLU A 28 4.75 -15.87 -0.67
CA GLU A 28 5.57 -16.17 -1.82
C GLU A 28 6.74 -15.19 -1.97
N LYS A 29 7.90 -15.74 -2.36
CA LYS A 29 9.03 -14.93 -2.81
C LYS A 29 8.74 -14.36 -4.18
N THR A 30 9.08 -13.09 -4.37
CA THR A 30 9.00 -12.45 -5.67
C THR A 30 10.37 -12.42 -6.34
N GLY A 31 10.41 -12.07 -7.63
CA GLY A 31 11.67 -11.77 -8.33
C GLY A 31 12.28 -10.41 -7.98
N TYR A 32 11.68 -9.65 -7.05
CA TYR A 32 12.15 -8.33 -6.65
C TYR A 32 12.95 -8.39 -5.34
N TYR A 33 14.00 -7.58 -5.27
CA TYR A 33 14.93 -7.57 -4.14
C TYR A 33 14.21 -7.34 -2.80
N ASN A 34 14.36 -8.30 -1.89
CA ASN A 34 13.78 -8.28 -0.55
C ASN A 34 12.25 -8.11 -0.49
N VAL A 35 11.50 -8.49 -1.54
CA VAL A 35 10.03 -8.39 -1.54
C VAL A 35 9.38 -9.77 -1.45
N LEU A 36 8.50 -9.90 -0.45
CA LEU A 36 7.53 -10.99 -0.30
C LEU A 36 6.13 -10.47 -0.60
N VAL A 37 5.27 -11.36 -1.05
CA VAL A 37 3.83 -11.13 -1.13
C VAL A 37 3.10 -12.17 -0.31
N LEU A 38 1.96 -11.78 0.27
CA LEU A 38 1.11 -12.64 1.07
C LEU A 38 -0.34 -12.52 0.57
N ALA A 39 -1.00 -13.67 0.47
CA ALA A 39 -2.45 -13.77 0.36
C ALA A 39 -2.99 -14.11 1.75
N ALA A 40 -3.64 -13.14 2.39
CA ALA A 40 -4.24 -13.26 3.72
C ALA A 40 -5.75 -13.04 3.64
N ASP A 41 -6.53 -13.72 4.49
CA ASP A 41 -7.99 -13.51 4.54
C ASP A 41 -8.34 -12.11 5.07
N GLU A 42 -7.59 -11.64 6.08
CA GLU A 42 -7.75 -10.34 6.71
C GLU A 42 -6.43 -9.54 6.57
N PRO A 43 -6.19 -8.84 5.44
CA PRO A 43 -4.89 -8.24 5.17
C PRO A 43 -4.49 -7.17 6.20
N ARG A 44 -5.45 -6.37 6.71
CA ARG A 44 -5.18 -5.37 7.76
C ARG A 44 -4.74 -5.99 9.08
N ARG A 45 -5.33 -7.14 9.44
CA ARG A 45 -5.03 -7.88 10.67
C ARG A 45 -3.56 -8.32 10.75
N VAL A 46 -2.94 -8.59 9.59
CA VAL A 46 -1.50 -8.90 9.50
C VAL A 46 -0.67 -7.76 10.09
N LEU A 47 -0.96 -6.52 9.70
CA LEU A 47 -0.20 -5.35 10.17
C LEU A 47 -0.47 -5.06 11.65
N GLU A 48 -1.72 -5.24 12.09
CA GLU A 48 -2.14 -5.06 13.48
C GLU A 48 -1.43 -6.04 14.41
N GLU A 49 -1.44 -7.34 14.09
CA GLU A 49 -0.82 -8.38 14.91
C GLU A 49 0.71 -8.29 14.89
N LEU A 50 1.32 -7.95 13.75
CA LEU A 50 2.76 -7.67 13.69
C LEU A 50 3.13 -6.46 14.55
N THR A 51 2.30 -5.41 14.56
CA THR A 51 2.53 -4.24 15.41
C THR A 51 2.45 -4.61 16.89
N ALA A 52 1.43 -5.37 17.29
CA ALA A 52 1.30 -5.85 18.67
C ALA A 52 2.52 -6.70 19.07
N MET A 53 2.91 -7.66 18.24
CA MET A 53 4.09 -8.50 18.44
C MET A 53 5.38 -7.68 18.57
N GLY A 54 5.54 -6.64 17.75
CA GLY A 54 6.70 -5.76 17.78
C GLY A 54 6.78 -4.86 19.01
N ARG A 55 5.65 -4.53 19.65
CA ARG A 55 5.63 -3.78 20.92
C ARG A 55 6.18 -4.61 22.07
N ASP A 56 5.80 -5.88 22.15
CA ASP A 56 6.21 -6.78 23.23
C ASP A 56 7.61 -7.36 22.99
N ALA A 57 7.94 -7.67 21.73
CA ALA A 57 9.20 -8.28 21.36
C ALA A 57 9.69 -7.77 19.98
N PRO A 58 10.37 -6.60 19.93
CA PRO A 58 10.83 -5.99 18.68
C PRO A 58 11.67 -6.93 17.79
N GLY A 59 12.45 -7.83 18.40
CA GLY A 59 13.27 -8.81 17.69
C GLY A 59 12.48 -9.82 16.85
N LEU A 60 11.19 -10.03 17.13
CA LEU A 60 10.36 -10.94 16.35
C LEU A 60 10.02 -10.37 14.97
N VAL A 61 9.81 -9.06 14.88
CA VAL A 61 9.44 -8.37 13.62
C VAL A 61 10.61 -7.66 12.96
N ALA A 62 11.79 -7.64 13.59
CA ALA A 62 13.00 -7.00 13.05
C ALA A 62 13.49 -7.57 11.72
N CYS A 63 12.94 -8.68 11.23
CA CYS A 63 13.17 -9.17 9.87
C CYS A 63 12.40 -8.38 8.80
N LEU A 64 11.43 -7.56 9.17
CA LEU A 64 10.59 -6.79 8.27
C LEU A 64 11.02 -5.32 8.27
N ALA A 65 11.09 -4.73 7.09
CA ALA A 65 11.31 -3.30 6.91
C ALA A 65 9.98 -2.56 6.67
N ARG A 66 9.06 -3.21 5.95
CA ARG A 66 7.76 -2.62 5.59
C ARG A 66 6.70 -3.69 5.36
N VAL A 67 5.45 -3.45 5.72
CA VAL A 67 4.29 -4.31 5.44
C VAL A 67 3.10 -3.44 5.06
N VAL A 68 2.53 -3.68 3.88
CA VAL A 68 1.40 -2.90 3.35
C VAL A 68 0.26 -3.82 2.97
N PRO A 69 -0.79 -3.85 3.79
CA PRO A 69 -2.08 -4.39 3.40
C PRO A 69 -2.73 -3.57 2.27
N ALA A 70 -3.35 -4.26 1.33
CA ALA A 70 -4.22 -3.66 0.32
C ALA A 70 -5.69 -3.85 0.72
N ASP A 71 -6.48 -2.79 0.64
CA ASP A 71 -7.94 -2.84 0.83
C ASP A 71 -8.63 -3.35 -0.45
N THR A 72 -8.03 -3.06 -1.60
CA THR A 72 -8.43 -3.58 -2.90
C THR A 72 -7.21 -3.97 -3.71
N ALA A 73 -7.29 -5.09 -4.42
CA ALA A 73 -6.22 -5.55 -5.28
C ALA A 73 -6.78 -6.06 -6.61
N PHE A 74 -6.01 -5.89 -7.67
CA PHE A 74 -6.43 -6.26 -9.02
C PHE A 74 -5.24 -6.56 -9.93
N ASP A 75 -5.45 -7.46 -10.87
CA ASP A 75 -4.50 -7.72 -11.94
C ASP A 75 -4.67 -6.69 -13.07
N PHE A 76 -3.59 -6.42 -13.80
CA PHE A 76 -3.56 -5.57 -14.98
C PHE A 76 -2.45 -6.00 -15.95
N GLY A 77 -2.74 -5.95 -17.27
CA GLY A 77 -1.79 -6.28 -18.33
C GLY A 77 -1.13 -5.07 -18.99
N SER A 78 -1.73 -3.88 -18.87
CA SER A 78 -1.28 -2.65 -19.52
C SER A 78 -1.28 -1.44 -18.58
N ALA A 79 -0.62 -0.35 -18.99
CA ALA A 79 -0.65 0.90 -18.23
C ALA A 79 -2.05 1.55 -18.23
N GLU A 80 -2.80 1.39 -19.32
CA GLU A 80 -4.18 1.87 -19.45
C GLU A 80 -5.11 1.13 -18.49
N GLU A 81 -5.04 -0.19 -18.45
CA GLU A 81 -5.85 -1.01 -17.53
C GLU A 81 -5.52 -0.68 -16.07
N PHE A 82 -4.25 -0.46 -15.75
CA PHE A 82 -3.85 0.01 -14.42
C PHE A 82 -4.50 1.37 -14.10
N ARG A 83 -4.49 2.33 -15.04
CA ARG A 83 -5.03 3.68 -14.84
C ARG A 83 -6.52 3.66 -14.61
N ASP A 84 -7.26 2.86 -15.38
CA ASP A 84 -8.70 2.72 -15.25
C ASP A 84 -9.07 2.08 -13.91
N ARG A 85 -8.46 0.94 -13.57
CA ARG A 85 -8.76 0.23 -12.32
C ARG A 85 -8.33 0.99 -11.07
N SER A 86 -7.17 1.66 -11.11
CA SER A 86 -6.72 2.49 -9.98
C SER A 86 -7.62 3.72 -9.80
N ARG A 87 -8.12 4.34 -10.89
CA ARG A 87 -9.10 5.42 -10.82
C ARG A 87 -10.36 4.96 -10.10
N GLU A 88 -10.94 3.84 -10.50
CA GLU A 88 -12.14 3.29 -9.86
C GLU A 88 -11.89 2.96 -8.38
N ALA A 89 -10.72 2.42 -8.05
CA ALA A 89 -10.35 2.10 -6.67
C ALA A 89 -10.26 3.34 -5.78
N VAL A 90 -9.54 4.39 -6.19
CA VAL A 90 -9.36 5.58 -5.35
C VAL A 90 -10.64 6.39 -5.18
N LEU A 91 -11.54 6.36 -6.17
CA LEU A 91 -12.81 7.09 -6.11
C LEU A 91 -13.74 6.58 -4.98
N ARG A 92 -13.51 5.37 -4.46
CA ARG A 92 -14.22 4.83 -3.30
C ARG A 92 -13.91 5.58 -2.00
N TRP A 93 -12.82 6.33 -1.95
CA TRP A 93 -12.36 7.07 -0.77
C TRP A 93 -12.71 8.55 -0.79
N VAL A 94 -13.41 9.04 -1.82
CA VAL A 94 -13.77 10.46 -1.93
C VAL A 94 -14.52 10.95 -0.70
N ASP A 95 -15.46 10.16 -0.17
CA ASP A 95 -16.20 10.49 1.06
C ASP A 95 -15.28 10.69 2.28
N ALA A 96 -14.25 9.85 2.43
CA ALA A 96 -13.30 9.94 3.54
C ALA A 96 -12.35 11.16 3.41
N LEU A 97 -12.15 11.66 2.19
CA LEU A 97 -11.21 12.73 1.85
C LEU A 97 -11.84 14.12 1.79
N GLU A 98 -13.15 14.26 1.99
CA GLU A 98 -13.85 15.55 1.93
C GLU A 98 -13.28 16.58 2.91
N GLY A 99 -12.76 17.70 2.37
CA GLY A 99 -12.15 18.77 3.16
C GLY A 99 -10.86 18.37 3.89
N ARG A 100 -10.25 17.24 3.53
CA ARG A 100 -9.03 16.69 4.14
C ARG A 100 -7.79 16.93 3.29
N THR A 101 -6.64 16.77 3.92
CA THR A 101 -5.35 16.77 3.26
C THR A 101 -4.89 15.36 2.93
N PHE A 102 -4.32 15.14 1.74
CA PHE A 102 -3.85 13.81 1.32
C PHE A 102 -2.71 13.86 0.31
N HIS A 103 -2.11 12.71 0.00
CA HIS A 103 -1.39 12.49 -1.26
C HIS A 103 -1.42 11.01 -1.63
N VAL A 104 -1.13 10.69 -2.89
CA VAL A 104 -0.90 9.32 -3.35
C VAL A 104 0.59 8.97 -3.29
N ARG A 105 0.91 7.78 -2.78
CA ARG A 105 2.27 7.24 -2.71
C ARG A 105 2.35 5.86 -3.36
N MET A 106 3.19 5.73 -4.40
CA MET A 106 3.33 4.52 -5.18
C MET A 106 4.69 3.83 -5.00
N HIS A 107 4.66 2.60 -4.50
CA HIS A 107 5.81 1.68 -4.51
C HIS A 107 5.67 0.68 -5.65
N ARG A 108 6.41 0.95 -6.72
CA ARG A 108 6.34 0.16 -7.94
C ARG A 108 7.41 -0.94 -7.96
N ARG A 109 6.99 -2.18 -8.16
CA ARG A 109 7.84 -3.32 -8.50
C ARG A 109 7.32 -3.98 -9.78
N GLY A 110 7.97 -3.69 -10.90
CA GLY A 110 7.57 -4.16 -12.24
C GLY A 110 7.24 -3.02 -13.21
N HIS A 111 6.93 -3.38 -14.45
CA HIS A 111 6.51 -2.45 -15.53
C HIS A 111 7.46 -1.26 -15.72
N LYS A 112 8.78 -1.50 -15.60
CA LYS A 112 9.82 -0.48 -15.86
C LYS A 112 9.65 0.05 -17.29
N LYS A 113 9.68 1.39 -17.43
CA LYS A 113 9.44 2.14 -18.68
C LYS A 113 7.98 2.23 -19.18
N ARG A 114 7.02 1.56 -18.54
CA ARG A 114 5.59 1.65 -18.91
C ARG A 114 4.74 2.41 -17.88
N LEU A 115 5.15 2.36 -16.62
CA LEU A 115 4.54 3.12 -15.52
C LEU A 115 5.64 3.95 -14.85
N SER A 116 5.41 5.26 -14.76
CA SER A 116 6.20 6.19 -13.95
C SER A 116 5.48 6.40 -12.63
N SER A 117 6.13 6.11 -11.51
CA SER A 117 5.51 6.25 -10.18
C SER A 117 5.01 7.68 -9.96
N GLN A 118 5.84 8.67 -10.29
CA GLN A 118 5.50 10.08 -10.11
C GLN A 118 4.32 10.53 -10.99
N GLU A 119 4.25 10.07 -12.25
CA GLU A 119 3.14 10.43 -13.14
C GLU A 119 1.83 9.80 -12.64
N GLU A 120 1.88 8.57 -12.15
CA GLU A 120 0.69 7.89 -11.64
C GLU A 120 0.22 8.45 -10.28
N GLU A 121 1.15 8.84 -9.39
CA GLU A 121 0.83 9.56 -8.16
C GLU A 121 0.10 10.88 -8.48
N GLN A 122 0.67 11.73 -9.33
CA GLN A 122 0.08 13.01 -9.72
C GLN A 122 -1.28 12.85 -10.42
N ARG A 123 -1.41 11.83 -11.27
CA ARG A 123 -2.68 11.54 -11.93
C ARG A 123 -3.76 11.14 -10.93
N LEU A 124 -3.44 10.28 -9.96
CA LEU A 124 -4.40 9.84 -8.96
C LEU A 124 -4.76 10.97 -7.98
N ASP A 125 -3.80 11.83 -7.64
CA ASP A 125 -4.06 13.07 -6.89
C ASP A 125 -5.06 13.96 -7.64
N ALA A 126 -4.86 14.18 -8.94
CA ALA A 126 -5.75 14.99 -9.78
C ALA A 126 -7.17 14.40 -9.86
N VAL A 127 -7.29 13.08 -10.05
CA VAL A 127 -8.58 12.38 -10.03
C VAL A 127 -9.36 12.65 -8.74
N LEU A 128 -8.69 12.56 -7.59
CA LEU A 128 -9.31 12.79 -6.30
C LEU A 128 -9.68 14.27 -6.10
N LEU A 129 -8.81 15.21 -6.49
CA LEU A 129 -9.10 16.64 -6.43
C LEU A 129 -10.31 17.03 -7.28
N GLU A 130 -10.40 16.52 -8.52
CA GLU A 130 -11.54 16.75 -9.41
C GLU A 130 -12.84 16.21 -8.80
N ALA A 131 -12.82 14.99 -8.26
CA ALA A 131 -13.98 14.37 -7.63
C ALA A 131 -14.45 15.12 -6.38
N LEU A 132 -13.52 15.61 -5.56
CA LEU A 132 -13.81 16.39 -4.36
C LEU A 132 -14.35 17.79 -4.71
N ALA A 133 -13.78 18.43 -5.73
CA ALA A 133 -14.27 19.71 -6.25
C ALA A 133 -15.70 19.61 -6.77
N ALA A 134 -16.03 18.53 -7.50
CA ALA A 134 -17.39 18.29 -7.99
C ALA A 134 -18.43 18.12 -6.87
N ARG A 135 -18.00 17.74 -5.66
CA ARG A 135 -18.84 17.63 -4.46
C ARG A 135 -18.92 18.90 -3.62
N GLY A 136 -18.23 19.98 -4.02
CA GLY A 136 -18.22 21.26 -3.30
C GLY A 136 -17.43 21.26 -1.99
N ARG A 137 -16.66 20.20 -1.72
CA ARG A 137 -15.81 20.04 -0.53
C ARG A 137 -14.39 19.67 -0.95
N PRO A 138 -13.63 20.62 -1.53
CA PRO A 138 -12.31 20.33 -2.07
C PRO A 138 -11.36 19.84 -0.96
N GLY A 139 -10.62 18.77 -1.24
CA GLY A 139 -9.44 18.40 -0.46
C GLY A 139 -8.21 19.17 -0.93
N ARG A 140 -7.07 18.89 -0.30
CA ARG A 140 -5.79 19.51 -0.66
C ARG A 140 -4.67 18.48 -0.67
N VAL A 141 -3.80 18.55 -1.68
CA VAL A 141 -2.58 17.74 -1.70
C VAL A 141 -1.51 18.35 -0.79
N THR A 142 -0.94 17.55 0.11
CA THR A 142 0.24 17.89 0.91
C THR A 142 1.12 16.66 1.11
N PHE A 143 2.43 16.87 1.05
CA PHE A 143 3.44 15.86 1.40
C PHE A 143 3.93 16.01 2.84
N ASP A 144 3.55 17.09 3.52
CA ASP A 144 3.90 17.36 4.91
C ASP A 144 2.70 17.01 5.82
N ASP A 145 2.87 15.96 6.63
CA ASP A 145 1.90 15.34 7.55
C ASP A 145 0.41 15.38 7.09
N PRO A 146 0.06 14.72 5.96
CA PRO A 146 -1.32 14.70 5.47
C PRO A 146 -2.26 13.97 6.43
N ASP A 147 -3.55 14.29 6.38
CA ASP A 147 -4.57 13.53 7.12
C ASP A 147 -4.63 12.08 6.62
N PHE A 148 -4.47 11.87 5.31
CA PHE A 148 -4.48 10.55 4.68
C PHE A 148 -3.38 10.33 3.65
N ILE A 149 -2.91 9.09 3.52
CA ILE A 149 -2.07 8.65 2.40
C ILE A 149 -2.79 7.52 1.67
N VAL A 150 -2.92 7.67 0.36
CA VAL A 150 -3.34 6.58 -0.53
C VAL A 150 -2.11 5.79 -0.95
N ALA A 151 -1.93 4.60 -0.41
CA ALA A 151 -0.82 3.72 -0.74
C ALA A 151 -1.15 2.91 -1.99
N VAL A 152 -0.20 2.84 -2.93
CA VAL A 152 -0.29 2.05 -4.15
C VAL A 152 0.93 1.14 -4.25
N GLU A 153 0.71 -0.16 -4.19
CA GLU A 153 1.74 -1.17 -4.40
C GLU A 153 1.56 -1.83 -5.76
N THR A 154 2.65 -2.11 -6.47
CA THR A 154 2.61 -3.05 -7.60
C THR A 154 3.66 -4.13 -7.44
N VAL A 155 3.31 -5.37 -7.78
CA VAL A 155 4.25 -6.50 -7.86
C VAL A 155 3.94 -7.30 -9.11
N GLY A 156 4.75 -7.11 -10.15
CA GLY A 156 4.44 -7.65 -11.47
C GLY A 156 3.19 -6.97 -12.06
N GLY A 157 2.29 -7.76 -12.67
CA GLY A 157 1.04 -7.28 -13.25
C GLY A 157 -0.14 -7.24 -12.27
N ARG A 158 0.13 -7.00 -10.98
CA ARG A 158 -0.90 -6.85 -9.95
C ARG A 158 -0.63 -5.60 -9.12
N ALA A 159 -1.70 -4.90 -8.79
CA ALA A 159 -1.70 -3.73 -7.94
C ALA A 159 -2.53 -3.97 -6.67
N GLY A 160 -2.15 -3.30 -5.59
CA GLY A 160 -2.90 -3.23 -4.35
C GLY A 160 -2.95 -1.79 -3.88
N LEU A 161 -4.13 -1.32 -3.47
CA LEU A 161 -4.33 0.03 -2.98
C LEU A 161 -4.98 0.01 -1.60
N SER A 162 -4.59 0.95 -0.74
CA SER A 162 -5.19 1.15 0.58
C SER A 162 -5.16 2.63 1.01
N LEU A 163 -6.06 2.99 1.92
CA LEU A 163 -6.12 4.32 2.52
C LEU A 163 -5.69 4.26 3.98
N TRP A 164 -4.78 5.16 4.38
CA TRP A 164 -4.23 5.19 5.74
C TRP A 164 -4.33 6.58 6.35
N GLY A 165 -5.02 6.68 7.48
CA GLY A 165 -5.11 7.91 8.27
C GLY A 165 -3.83 8.19 9.06
N ARG A 166 -3.63 9.45 9.45
CA ARG A 166 -2.49 9.90 10.28
C ARG A 166 -2.31 9.07 11.56
N GLU A 167 -3.39 8.75 12.26
CA GLU A 167 -3.34 7.97 13.50
C GLU A 167 -2.89 6.52 13.25
N GLU A 168 -3.39 5.89 12.19
CA GLU A 168 -2.98 4.54 11.78
C GLU A 168 -1.49 4.51 11.42
N ARG A 169 -1.02 5.49 10.64
CA ARG A 169 0.42 5.60 10.27
C ARG A 169 1.33 5.72 11.49
N ARG A 170 0.88 6.41 12.55
CA ARG A 170 1.61 6.49 13.83
C ARG A 170 1.50 5.19 14.64
N ALA A 171 0.35 4.51 14.58
CA ALA A 171 0.09 3.28 15.30
C ALA A 171 0.85 2.08 14.72
N TYR A 172 1.12 2.07 13.41
CA TYR A 172 1.73 0.97 12.65
C TYR A 172 3.09 1.35 12.03
N PRO A 173 4.19 1.30 12.79
CA PRO A 173 5.52 1.69 12.29
C PRO A 173 6.00 0.88 11.08
N LEU A 174 5.57 -0.38 10.96
CA LEU A 174 5.90 -1.24 9.82
C LEU A 174 5.21 -0.82 8.52
N LEU A 175 4.25 0.10 8.53
CA LEU A 175 3.58 0.55 7.32
C LEU A 175 4.53 1.31 6.37
N GLY A 176 5.51 2.01 6.94
CA GLY A 176 6.54 2.72 6.18
C GLY A 176 5.97 3.71 5.16
N LEU A 177 4.96 4.49 5.58
CA LEU A 177 4.37 5.58 4.81
C LEU A 177 4.58 6.89 5.59
N ASP A 178 5.38 7.79 5.01
CA ASP A 178 5.65 9.13 5.51
C ASP A 178 4.95 10.21 4.68
#